data_AF-A0A4S2FED9-F1
#
_entry.id   AF-A0A4S2FED9-F1
#
_cell.length_a   1.000
_cell.length_b   1.000
_cell.length_c   1.000
_cell.angle_alpha   90.00
_cell.angle_beta   90.00
_cell.angle_gamma   90.00
#
_symmetry.space_group_name_H-M   'P 1'
#
loop_
_entity.id
_entity.type
_entity.pdbx_description
1 polymer ?
#
loop_
_entity_poly.entity_id
_entity_poly.type
_entity_poly.pdbx_seq_one_letter_code
_entity_poly.pdbx_strand_id
1 'polypeptide(L)'
;MDAQVMRDFVYGLFVLTGGHDGKNSGCIINTAIQASENPDIITVSVSKDSYTRELIQQSRKFNISILDEKAPFDLFKHFGFQSGRTFDKFGSYEHKAVSENGLYYVTEGTNAFISCEVDQEIDLGSHVMFVAYVTEAKTISDVPSASYSYYHAHIKPKFEDKKTTTGKKGWRCVICGYIYDQPDLPADYICPWCKHPASDFEEIDL
;
A
#
# COMPACT_ATOMS: atom_id res chain seq x y z
N MET A 1 9.94 23.53 8.51
CA MET A 1 10.72 22.34 8.13
C MET A 1 10.62 22.21 6.62
N ASP A 2 11.73 21.97 5.93
CA ASP A 2 11.69 21.77 4.48
C ASP A 2 11.04 20.41 4.16
N ALA A 3 9.86 20.44 3.53
CA ALA A 3 9.11 19.24 3.19
C ALA A 3 9.80 18.38 2.11
N GLN A 4 10.76 18.95 1.37
CA GLN A 4 11.50 18.22 0.34
C GLN A 4 12.35 17.09 0.93
N VAL A 5 12.91 17.29 2.12
CA VAL A 5 13.76 16.29 2.78
C VAL A 5 13.03 14.96 2.97
N MET A 6 11.75 15.01 3.38
CA MET A 6 10.95 13.80 3.56
C MET A 6 10.56 13.13 2.24
N ARG A 7 10.53 13.88 1.12
CA ARG A 7 10.29 13.34 -0.22
C ARG A 7 11.52 12.65 -0.80
N ASP A 8 12.71 13.14 -0.44
CA ASP A 8 13.98 12.58 -0.91
C ASP A 8 14.42 11.36 -0.08
N PHE A 9 13.82 11.12 1.09
CA PHE A 9 14.09 9.93 1.89
C PHE A 9 13.64 8.68 1.11
N VAL A 10 14.57 7.73 0.95
CA VAL A 10 14.36 6.53 0.14
C VAL A 10 13.57 5.48 0.92
N TYR A 11 12.57 4.92 0.26
CA TYR A 11 11.76 3.82 0.76
C TYR A 11 11.64 2.71 -0.27
N GLY A 12 11.49 1.48 0.20
CA GLY A 12 10.96 0.39 -0.60
C GLY A 12 9.45 0.50 -0.80
N LEU A 13 8.86 -0.53 -1.38
CA LEU A 13 7.42 -0.62 -1.58
C LEU A 13 6.96 -2.07 -1.41
N PHE A 14 5.90 -2.26 -0.64
CA PHE A 14 5.52 -3.59 -0.18
C PHE A 14 4.01 -3.74 -0.07
N VAL A 15 3.53 -4.97 -0.22
CA VAL A 15 2.23 -5.38 0.33
C VAL A 15 2.47 -6.02 1.68
N LEU A 16 2.00 -5.38 2.74
CA LEU A 16 1.93 -5.96 4.08
C LEU A 16 0.63 -6.76 4.18
N THR A 17 0.70 -8.01 4.59
CA THR A 17 -0.49 -8.86 4.80
C THR A 17 -0.56 -9.36 6.24
N GLY A 18 -1.80 -9.54 6.71
CA GLY A 18 -2.10 -10.06 8.03
C GLY A 18 -3.42 -10.84 8.00
N GLY A 19 -3.60 -11.73 8.97
CA GLY A 19 -4.81 -12.51 9.10
C GLY A 19 -5.03 -12.97 10.54
N HIS A 20 -6.30 -13.09 10.92
CA HIS A 20 -6.76 -13.56 12.23
C HIS A 20 -8.19 -14.12 12.09
N ASP A 21 -8.49 -15.25 12.74
CA ASP A 21 -9.83 -15.87 12.76
C ASP A 21 -10.52 -15.96 11.39
N GLY A 22 -9.79 -16.45 10.38
CA GLY A 22 -10.29 -16.63 9.01
C GLY A 22 -10.46 -15.32 8.20
N LYS A 23 -10.20 -14.16 8.80
CA LYS A 23 -10.12 -12.88 8.10
C LYS A 23 -8.70 -12.65 7.60
N ASN A 24 -8.57 -12.15 6.39
CA ASN A 24 -7.30 -11.79 5.77
C ASN A 24 -7.39 -10.40 5.14
N SER A 25 -6.33 -9.61 5.24
CA SER A 25 -6.24 -8.30 4.59
C SER A 25 -4.80 -7.97 4.22
N GLY A 26 -4.64 -7.09 3.23
CA GLY A 26 -3.35 -6.53 2.85
C GLY A 26 -3.43 -5.00 2.74
N CYS A 27 -2.31 -4.31 2.91
CA CYS A 27 -2.18 -2.88 2.61
C CYS A 27 -0.82 -2.55 2.01
N ILE A 28 -0.78 -1.50 1.19
CA ILE A 28 0.49 -0.97 0.68
C ILE A 28 1.21 -0.24 1.82
N ILE A 29 2.48 -0.56 2.03
CA ILE A 29 3.39 0.19 2.90
C ILE A 29 4.70 0.48 2.16
N ASN A 30 5.38 1.54 2.56
CA ASN A 30 6.74 1.84 2.13
C ASN A 30 7.75 1.77 3.30
N THR A 31 7.25 1.74 4.54
CA THR A 31 8.05 1.83 5.76
C THR A 31 8.29 0.43 6.33
N ALA A 32 9.18 -0.32 5.67
CA ALA A 32 9.72 -1.58 6.15
C ALA A 32 11.24 -1.59 5.98
N ILE A 33 11.97 -2.08 7.00
CA ILE A 33 13.43 -2.13 7.00
C ILE A 33 13.95 -3.27 7.88
N GLN A 34 15.04 -3.91 7.48
CA GLN A 34 15.79 -4.81 8.35
C GLN A 34 16.49 -4.03 9.45
N ALA A 35 16.21 -4.37 10.70
CA ALA A 35 16.75 -3.70 11.87
C ALA A 35 17.96 -4.45 12.47
N SER A 36 18.04 -5.77 12.29
CA SER A 36 19.17 -6.59 12.71
C SER A 36 19.27 -7.84 11.85
N GLU A 37 20.47 -8.38 11.67
CA GLU A 37 20.70 -9.67 10.99
C GLU A 37 20.94 -10.84 11.96
N ASN A 38 21.24 -10.55 13.23
CA ASN A 38 21.52 -11.56 14.26
C ASN A 38 20.96 -11.13 15.62
N PRO A 39 19.72 -11.54 15.97
CA PRO A 39 18.77 -12.29 15.15
C PRO A 39 18.22 -11.47 13.96
N ASP A 40 17.68 -12.14 12.94
CA ASP A 40 17.09 -11.50 11.76
C ASP A 40 15.75 -10.84 12.13
N ILE A 41 15.75 -9.50 12.14
CA ILE A 41 14.65 -8.66 12.61
C ILE A 41 14.26 -7.68 11.52
N ILE A 42 12.97 -7.63 11.21
CA ILE A 42 12.34 -6.61 10.38
C ILE A 42 11.49 -5.69 11.25
N THR A 43 11.47 -4.40 10.89
CA THR A 43 10.48 -3.45 11.40
C THR A 43 9.53 -3.02 10.30
N VAL A 44 8.25 -2.87 10.62
CA VAL A 44 7.24 -2.26 9.74
C VAL A 44 6.45 -1.23 10.51
N SER A 45 6.21 -0.07 9.91
CA SER A 45 5.30 0.95 10.47
C SER A 45 4.04 1.05 9.63
N VAL A 46 2.88 0.99 10.29
CA VAL A 46 1.58 0.97 9.63
C VAL A 46 0.57 1.85 10.37
N SER A 47 -0.28 2.54 9.61
CA SER A 47 -1.28 3.46 10.15
C SER A 47 -2.23 2.76 11.12
N LYS A 48 -2.62 3.45 12.19
CA LYS A 48 -3.66 2.99 13.12
C LYS A 48 -5.03 2.85 12.47
N ASP A 49 -5.27 3.46 11.31
CA ASP A 49 -6.54 3.28 10.59
C ASP A 49 -6.59 1.97 9.77
N SER A 50 -5.44 1.32 9.59
CA SER A 50 -5.33 0.09 8.78
C SER A 50 -6.02 -1.09 9.44
N TYR A 51 -6.90 -1.76 8.70
CA TYR A 51 -7.48 -3.03 9.13
C TYR A 51 -6.42 -4.14 9.24
N THR A 52 -5.48 -4.14 8.30
CA THR A 52 -4.38 -5.11 8.29
C THR A 52 -3.56 -5.02 9.58
N ARG A 53 -3.33 -3.80 10.10
CA ARG A 53 -2.64 -3.59 11.39
C ARG A 53 -3.38 -4.28 12.54
N GLU A 54 -4.71 -4.25 12.57
CA GLU A 54 -5.47 -4.92 13.65
C GLU A 54 -5.31 -6.43 13.60
N LEU A 55 -5.37 -7.00 12.39
CA LEU A 55 -5.19 -8.44 12.20
C LEU A 55 -3.79 -8.88 12.65
N ILE A 56 -2.76 -8.08 12.34
CA ILE A 56 -1.38 -8.34 12.77
C ILE A 56 -1.27 -8.24 14.29
N GLN A 57 -1.87 -7.22 14.90
CA GLN A 57 -1.86 -7.05 16.36
C GLN A 57 -2.52 -8.22 17.09
N GLN A 58 -3.59 -8.79 16.53
CA GLN A 58 -4.29 -9.95 17.09
C GLN A 58 -3.55 -11.28 16.87
N SER A 59 -3.00 -11.50 15.67
CA SER A 59 -2.37 -12.77 15.31
C SER A 59 -0.88 -12.83 15.62
N ARG A 60 -0.25 -11.67 15.84
CA ARG A 60 1.19 -11.50 16.03
C ARG A 60 2.01 -12.00 14.83
N LYS A 61 1.42 -12.05 13.64
CA LYS A 61 2.04 -12.55 12.41
C LYS A 61 1.74 -11.62 11.24
N PHE A 62 2.70 -11.48 10.34
CA PHE A 62 2.50 -10.79 9.07
C PHE A 62 3.42 -11.36 7.98
N ASN A 63 3.08 -11.07 6.72
CA ASN A 63 4.05 -11.20 5.63
C ASN A 63 4.29 -9.85 4.96
N ILE A 64 5.46 -9.70 4.35
CA ILE A 64 5.81 -8.60 3.45
C ILE A 64 6.08 -9.20 2.08
N SER A 65 5.28 -8.84 1.08
CA SER A 65 5.63 -9.06 -0.33
C SER A 65 6.37 -7.83 -0.86
N ILE A 66 7.59 -8.01 -1.34
CA ILE A 66 8.44 -6.95 -1.90
C ILE A 66 8.01 -6.69 -3.34
N LEU A 67 7.50 -5.47 -3.60
CA LEU A 67 7.01 -5.09 -4.93
C LEU A 67 8.17 -4.84 -5.87
N ASP A 68 8.04 -5.32 -7.10
CA ASP A 68 9.03 -5.18 -8.15
C ASP A 68 8.65 -4.10 -9.17
N GLU A 69 9.60 -3.76 -10.04
CA GLU A 69 9.42 -2.73 -11.07
C GLU A 69 8.31 -3.03 -12.10
N LYS A 70 7.81 -4.27 -12.15
CA LYS A 70 6.70 -4.68 -13.04
C LYS A 70 5.35 -4.73 -12.31
N ALA A 71 5.28 -4.32 -11.05
CA ALA A 71 4.02 -4.29 -10.31
C ALA A 71 2.96 -3.43 -11.02
N PRO A 72 1.78 -4.00 -11.37
CA PRO A 72 0.75 -3.25 -12.08
C PRO A 72 0.09 -2.23 -11.14
N PHE A 73 -0.32 -1.07 -11.69
CA PHE A 73 -0.98 -0.04 -10.88
C PHE A 73 -2.26 -0.54 -10.19
N ASP A 74 -2.96 -1.51 -10.79
CA ASP A 74 -4.18 -2.08 -10.22
C ASP A 74 -3.93 -2.84 -8.91
N LEU A 75 -2.72 -3.37 -8.69
CA LEU A 75 -2.31 -3.91 -7.39
C LEU A 75 -2.37 -2.83 -6.30
N PHE A 76 -1.89 -1.62 -6.60
CA PHE A 76 -1.90 -0.48 -5.69
C PHE A 76 -3.31 0.02 -5.42
N LYS A 77 -4.18 0.04 -6.43
CA LYS A 77 -5.61 0.33 -6.22
C LYS A 77 -6.24 -0.69 -5.28
N HIS A 78 -5.99 -1.97 -5.53
CA HIS A 78 -6.60 -3.07 -4.80
C HIS A 78 -6.18 -3.13 -3.33
N PHE A 79 -4.88 -2.97 -3.05
CA PHE A 79 -4.38 -3.04 -1.67
C PHE A 79 -4.28 -1.68 -0.97
N GLY A 80 -4.15 -0.58 -1.71
CA GLY A 80 -3.90 0.76 -1.18
C GLY A 80 -5.13 1.67 -1.07
N PHE A 81 -6.14 1.53 -1.95
CA PHE A 81 -7.26 2.49 -2.02
C PHE A 81 -8.59 1.95 -1.45
N GLN A 82 -8.55 0.86 -0.70
CA GLN A 82 -9.73 0.30 -0.07
C GLN A 82 -9.38 -0.37 1.26
N SER A 83 -10.33 -0.43 2.18
CA SER A 83 -10.14 -1.04 3.49
C SER A 83 -10.61 -2.49 3.50
N GLY A 84 -9.80 -3.37 4.10
CA GLY A 84 -10.19 -4.76 4.31
C GLY A 84 -11.37 -4.94 5.28
N ARG A 85 -11.80 -3.89 6.00
CA ARG A 85 -13.02 -3.92 6.83
C ARG A 85 -14.28 -4.10 6.01
N THR A 86 -14.32 -3.47 4.84
CA THR A 86 -15.53 -3.34 4.01
C THR A 86 -15.42 -4.07 2.68
N PHE A 87 -14.22 -4.55 2.34
CA PHE A 87 -13.94 -5.25 1.09
C PHE A 87 -13.05 -6.45 1.36
N ASP A 88 -13.48 -7.65 0.93
CA ASP A 88 -12.64 -8.84 1.01
C ASP A 88 -11.57 -8.80 -0.08
N LYS A 89 -10.38 -8.34 0.29
CA LYS A 89 -9.24 -8.17 -0.62
C LYS A 89 -8.72 -9.49 -1.18
N PHE A 90 -9.01 -10.64 -0.56
CA PHE A 90 -8.45 -11.92 -1.01
C PHE A 90 -9.50 -12.89 -1.56
N GLY A 91 -10.79 -12.62 -1.36
CA GLY A 91 -11.89 -13.46 -1.83
C GLY A 91 -11.83 -13.81 -3.32
N SER A 92 -11.51 -12.84 -4.19
CA SER A 92 -11.37 -13.04 -5.65
C SER A 92 -9.99 -12.69 -6.20
N TYR A 93 -8.98 -12.53 -5.34
CA TYR A 93 -7.63 -12.15 -5.77
C TYR A 93 -6.82 -13.41 -6.10
N GLU A 94 -6.55 -13.66 -7.38
CA GLU A 94 -5.93 -14.90 -7.85
C GLU A 94 -4.42 -14.96 -7.61
N HIS A 95 -3.75 -13.81 -7.54
CA HIS A 95 -2.29 -13.72 -7.47
C HIS A 95 -1.76 -13.78 -6.03
N LYS A 96 -2.14 -14.83 -5.30
CA LYS A 96 -1.75 -15.07 -3.92
C LYS A 96 -1.28 -16.50 -3.68
N ALA A 97 -0.44 -16.68 -2.67
CA ALA A 97 -0.05 -17.99 -2.14
C ALA A 97 -0.04 -17.95 -0.61
N VAL A 98 0.11 -19.11 0.03
CA VAL A 98 0.10 -19.26 1.49
C VAL A 98 1.51 -19.60 1.97
N SER A 99 2.01 -18.84 2.93
CA SER A 99 3.31 -19.05 3.59
C SER A 99 3.21 -20.05 4.75
N GLU A 100 4.34 -20.45 5.32
CA GLU A 100 4.38 -21.41 6.44
C GLU A 100 3.65 -20.90 7.69
N ASN A 101 3.58 -19.58 7.90
CA ASN A 101 2.83 -19.00 9.02
C ASN A 101 1.30 -18.98 8.80
N GLY A 102 0.81 -19.49 7.67
CA GLY A 102 -0.60 -19.62 7.32
C GLY A 102 -1.25 -18.37 6.73
N LEU A 103 -0.48 -17.32 6.48
CA LEU A 103 -0.98 -16.06 5.90
C LEU A 103 -0.83 -16.04 4.37
N TYR A 104 -1.63 -15.21 3.71
CA TYR A 104 -1.45 -14.95 2.29
C TYR A 104 -0.24 -14.03 2.06
N TYR A 105 0.49 -14.28 0.98
CA TYR A 105 1.41 -13.30 0.37
C TYR A 105 1.03 -13.12 -1.10
N VAL A 106 1.28 -11.92 -1.63
CA VAL A 106 1.03 -11.57 -3.04
C VAL A 106 2.19 -12.07 -3.89
N THR A 107 1.88 -12.60 -5.08
CA THR A 107 2.85 -13.15 -6.04
C THR A 107 2.97 -12.34 -7.33
N GLU A 108 1.94 -11.58 -7.71
CA GLU A 108 1.99 -10.68 -8.87
C GLU A 108 2.77 -9.42 -8.55
N GLY A 109 3.69 -9.03 -9.44
CA GLY A 109 4.44 -7.79 -9.27
C GLY A 109 5.36 -7.80 -8.05
N THR A 110 5.81 -8.97 -7.62
CA THR A 110 6.66 -9.14 -6.44
C THR A 110 7.86 -10.00 -6.75
N ASN A 111 9.03 -9.64 -6.24
CA ASN A 111 10.25 -10.41 -6.45
C ASN A 111 10.63 -11.29 -5.26
N ALA A 112 10.10 -11.05 -4.07
CA ALA A 112 10.31 -11.86 -2.89
C ALA A 112 9.20 -11.66 -1.85
N PHE A 113 9.11 -12.56 -0.88
CA PHE A 113 8.34 -12.34 0.33
C PHE A 113 9.10 -12.77 1.60
N ILE A 114 8.66 -12.24 2.73
CA ILE A 114 9.17 -12.52 4.07
C ILE A 114 7.98 -12.76 5.01
N SER A 115 8.00 -13.87 5.75
CA SER A 115 7.07 -14.14 6.86
C SER A 115 7.71 -13.75 8.17
N CYS A 116 6.94 -13.10 9.04
CA CYS A 116 7.44 -12.62 10.33
C CYS A 116 6.50 -12.94 11.50
N GLU A 117 7.09 -13.04 12.69
CA GLU A 117 6.41 -13.13 13.98
C GLU A 117 6.76 -11.94 14.86
N VAL A 118 5.75 -11.22 15.34
CA VAL A 118 5.90 -9.95 16.06
C VAL A 118 6.40 -10.19 17.47
N ASP A 119 7.51 -9.55 17.82
CA ASP A 119 8.08 -9.48 19.16
C ASP A 119 7.55 -8.25 19.92
N GLN A 120 7.61 -7.06 19.31
CA GLN A 120 7.22 -5.81 19.97
C GLN A 120 6.28 -4.96 19.11
N GLU A 121 5.46 -4.18 19.80
CA GLU A 121 4.60 -3.13 19.26
C GLU A 121 4.97 -1.80 19.91
N ILE A 122 5.25 -0.80 19.10
CA ILE A 122 5.66 0.54 19.55
C ILE A 122 4.68 1.56 18.96
N ASP A 123 4.01 2.30 19.85
CA ASP A 123 3.12 3.40 19.46
C ASP A 123 3.93 4.61 18.99
N LEU A 124 3.69 5.07 17.76
CA LEU A 124 4.34 6.24 17.14
C LEU A 124 3.35 7.38 16.89
N GLY A 125 2.22 7.43 17.60
CA GLY A 125 1.17 8.43 17.41
C GLY A 125 0.16 7.98 16.36
N SER A 126 0.31 8.40 15.10
CA SER A 126 -0.61 8.02 14.01
C SER A 126 -0.37 6.60 13.47
N HIS A 127 0.80 6.02 13.78
CA HIS A 127 1.22 4.70 13.32
C HIS A 127 1.58 3.81 14.51
N VAL A 128 1.60 2.50 14.27
CA VAL A 128 2.23 1.51 15.15
C VAL A 128 3.39 0.91 14.38
N MET A 129 4.53 0.77 15.04
CA MET A 129 5.67 0.00 14.54
C MET A 129 5.66 -1.38 15.16
N PHE A 130 5.72 -2.41 14.31
CA PHE A 130 5.97 -3.78 14.72
C PHE A 130 7.46 -4.09 14.56
N VAL A 131 8.07 -4.68 15.58
CA VAL A 131 9.40 -5.29 15.53
C VAL A 131 9.20 -6.80 15.52
N ALA A 132 9.74 -7.50 14.53
CA ALA A 132 9.39 -8.90 14.30
C ALA A 132 10.58 -9.72 13.83
N TYR A 133 10.62 -10.98 14.28
CA TYR A 133 11.58 -11.98 13.80
C TYR A 133 11.17 -12.50 12.43
N VAL A 134 12.14 -12.70 11.55
CA VAL A 134 11.93 -13.41 10.29
C VAL A 134 11.81 -14.90 10.56
N THR A 135 10.76 -15.53 10.04
CA THR A 135 10.52 -16.98 10.18
C THR A 135 10.65 -17.73 8.86
N GLU A 136 10.45 -17.04 7.73
CA GLU A 136 10.56 -17.60 6.37
C GLU A 136 10.88 -16.46 5.40
N ALA A 137 11.68 -16.73 4.37
CA ALA A 137 11.90 -15.80 3.27
C ALA A 137 12.12 -16.57 1.97
N LYS A 138 11.59 -16.06 0.86
CA LYS A 138 11.72 -16.70 -0.45
C LYS A 138 11.72 -15.70 -1.59
N THR A 139 12.64 -15.91 -2.54
CA THR A 139 12.65 -15.23 -3.84
C THR A 139 11.61 -15.82 -4.79
N ILE A 140 10.89 -14.95 -5.48
CA ILE A 140 9.83 -15.26 -6.45
C ILE A 140 10.30 -14.94 -7.88
N SER A 141 11.02 -13.84 -8.08
CA SER A 141 11.52 -13.40 -9.38
C SER A 141 12.87 -12.68 -9.27
N ASP A 142 13.55 -12.49 -10.40
CA ASP A 142 14.79 -11.72 -10.52
C ASP A 142 14.55 -10.24 -10.93
N VAL A 143 13.28 -9.82 -11.02
CA VAL A 143 12.93 -8.44 -11.36
C VAL A 143 13.35 -7.51 -10.21
N PRO A 144 14.02 -6.37 -10.48
CA PRO A 144 14.44 -5.44 -9.44
C PRO A 144 13.26 -4.92 -8.61
N SER A 145 13.51 -4.65 -7.32
CA SER A 145 12.50 -4.07 -6.41
C SER A 145 12.14 -2.65 -6.83
N ALA A 146 10.85 -2.31 -6.77
CA ALA A 146 10.41 -0.94 -6.94
C ALA A 146 10.66 -0.13 -5.66
N SER A 147 11.40 0.97 -5.78
CA SER A 147 11.43 1.99 -4.74
C SER A 147 10.17 2.86 -4.78
N TYR A 148 9.91 3.60 -3.71
CA TYR A 148 8.82 4.57 -3.70
C TYR A 148 9.00 5.68 -4.76
N SER A 149 10.24 6.09 -5.01
CA SER A 149 10.56 7.05 -6.08
C SER A 149 10.31 6.45 -7.47
N TYR A 150 10.65 5.18 -7.68
CA TYR A 150 10.36 4.46 -8.92
C TYR A 150 8.86 4.40 -9.19
N TYR A 151 8.06 4.08 -8.16
CA TYR A 151 6.60 4.06 -8.27
C TYR A 151 6.04 5.38 -8.78
N HIS A 152 6.44 6.52 -8.20
CA HIS A 152 5.97 7.83 -8.65
C HIS A 152 6.41 8.19 -10.07
N ALA A 153 7.58 7.72 -10.49
CA ALA A 153 8.13 8.02 -11.81
C ALA A 153 7.54 7.17 -12.93
N HIS A 154 7.29 5.88 -12.67
CA HIS A 154 7.07 4.86 -13.72
C HIS A 154 5.79 4.03 -13.56
N ILE A 155 5.31 3.79 -12.34
CA ILE A 155 4.16 2.90 -12.09
C ILE A 155 2.86 3.70 -11.95
N LYS A 156 2.90 4.79 -11.16
CA LYS A 156 1.75 5.64 -10.96
C LYS A 156 1.36 6.29 -12.30
N PRO A 157 0.11 6.14 -12.77
CA PRO A 157 -0.33 6.75 -14.01
C PRO A 157 -0.14 8.26 -13.96
N LYS A 158 0.42 8.80 -15.04
CA LYS A 158 0.34 10.23 -15.32
C LYS A 158 -1.00 10.43 -16.01
N PHE A 159 -1.91 11.11 -15.33
CA PHE A 159 -3.20 11.41 -15.92
C PHE A 159 -2.98 12.52 -16.95
N GLU A 160 -3.23 12.21 -18.22
CA GLU A 160 -3.21 13.22 -19.28
C GLU A 160 -4.61 13.86 -19.38
N ASP A 161 -4.65 15.16 -19.63
CA ASP A 161 -5.88 15.84 -19.99
C ASP A 161 -6.28 15.42 -21.40
N LYS A 162 -7.29 14.56 -21.50
CA LYS A 162 -7.96 14.36 -22.78
C LYS A 162 -8.69 15.66 -23.08
N LYS A 163 -8.16 16.47 -24.00
CA LYS A 163 -8.88 17.64 -24.54
C LYS A 163 -10.20 17.16 -25.14
N THR A 164 -11.29 17.35 -24.42
CA THR A 164 -12.64 17.04 -24.88
C THR A 164 -13.28 18.26 -25.51
N THR A 165 -14.05 18.02 -26.57
CA THR A 165 -14.73 19.06 -27.37
C THR A 165 -16.03 19.56 -26.74
N THR A 166 -16.43 19.01 -25.59
CA THR A 166 -17.70 19.23 -24.90
C THR A 166 -17.69 20.43 -23.96
N GLY A 167 -16.52 20.89 -23.49
CA GLY A 167 -16.41 22.01 -22.55
C GLY A 167 -17.04 21.76 -21.18
N LYS A 168 -17.38 20.49 -20.85
CA LYS A 168 -17.88 20.10 -19.53
C LYS A 168 -16.69 20.08 -18.58
N LYS A 169 -16.76 20.86 -17.50
CA LYS A 169 -15.74 20.88 -16.44
C LYS A 169 -16.02 19.81 -15.39
N GLY A 170 -14.95 19.25 -14.82
CA GLY A 170 -14.99 18.36 -13.67
C GLY A 170 -13.67 18.39 -12.91
N TRP A 171 -13.51 17.46 -11.98
CA TRP A 171 -12.35 17.40 -11.11
C TRP A 171 -11.76 15.99 -11.08
N ARG A 172 -10.44 15.87 -11.11
CA ARG A 172 -9.72 14.59 -11.03
C ARG A 172 -8.84 14.55 -9.81
N CYS A 173 -8.94 13.49 -9.02
CA CYS A 173 -8.03 13.25 -7.91
C CYS A 173 -6.63 12.90 -8.42
N VAL A 174 -5.61 13.71 -8.10
CA VAL A 174 -4.22 13.50 -8.56
C VAL A 174 -3.53 12.30 -7.91
N ILE A 175 -4.16 11.72 -6.88
CA ILE A 175 -3.65 10.56 -6.14
C ILE A 175 -4.06 9.26 -6.83
N CYS A 176 -5.34 9.11 -7.18
CA CYS A 176 -5.90 7.84 -7.65
C CYS A 176 -6.62 7.91 -9.00
N GLY A 177 -6.85 9.10 -9.55
CA GLY A 177 -7.52 9.30 -10.85
C GLY A 177 -9.04 9.30 -10.80
N TYR A 178 -9.66 9.27 -9.62
CA TYR A 178 -11.13 9.38 -9.50
C TYR A 178 -11.62 10.69 -10.13
N ILE A 179 -12.67 10.59 -10.95
CA ILE A 179 -13.32 11.74 -11.61
C ILE A 179 -14.60 12.09 -10.87
N TYR A 180 -14.68 13.34 -10.41
CA TYR A 180 -15.88 13.99 -9.93
C TYR A 180 -16.44 14.86 -11.05
N ASP A 181 -17.61 14.51 -11.57
CA ASP A 181 -18.11 15.00 -12.85
C ASP A 181 -19.00 16.25 -12.77
N GLN A 182 -18.93 16.97 -11.65
CA GLN A 182 -19.62 18.23 -11.42
C GLN A 182 -18.63 19.39 -11.45
N PRO A 183 -19.06 20.58 -11.89
CA PRO A 183 -18.17 21.74 -12.03
C PRO A 183 -17.69 22.29 -10.68
N ASP A 184 -18.48 22.15 -9.61
CA ASP A 184 -18.18 22.69 -8.29
C ASP A 184 -17.81 21.57 -7.31
N LEU A 185 -16.52 21.47 -6.97
CA LEU A 185 -16.01 20.53 -5.96
C LEU A 185 -16.16 21.13 -4.55
N PRO A 186 -16.94 20.51 -3.65
CA PRO A 186 -17.04 20.98 -2.27
C PRO A 186 -15.69 21.00 -1.54
N ALA A 187 -15.43 22.03 -0.73
CA ALA A 187 -14.15 22.18 -0.02
C ALA A 187 -13.88 21.05 1.00
N ASP A 188 -14.94 20.43 1.53
CA ASP A 188 -14.91 19.29 2.44
C ASP A 188 -15.05 17.94 1.73
N TYR A 189 -14.99 17.91 0.39
CA TYR A 189 -15.09 16.68 -0.37
C TYR A 189 -13.93 15.74 -0.05
N ILE A 190 -14.25 14.46 0.15
CA ILE A 190 -13.28 13.39 0.39
C ILE A 190 -13.39 12.40 -0.76
N CYS A 191 -12.27 12.15 -1.44
CA CYS A 191 -12.21 11.21 -2.55
C CYS A 191 -12.82 9.86 -2.12
N PRO A 192 -13.85 9.34 -2.81
CA PRO A 192 -14.52 8.12 -2.40
C PRO A 192 -13.61 6.90 -2.54
N TRP A 193 -12.63 6.96 -3.44
CA TRP A 193 -11.64 5.91 -3.66
C TRP A 193 -10.50 6.00 -2.63
N CYS A 194 -9.63 7.00 -2.71
CA CYS A 194 -8.40 7.02 -1.89
C CYS A 194 -8.51 7.79 -0.56
N LYS A 195 -9.66 8.38 -0.24
CA LYS A 195 -9.90 9.17 1.00
C LYS A 195 -9.06 10.43 1.17
N HIS A 196 -8.36 10.87 0.13
CA HIS A 196 -7.67 12.16 0.11
C HIS A 196 -8.66 13.34 0.03
N PRO A 197 -8.29 14.50 0.60
CA PRO A 197 -9.13 15.70 0.63
C PRO A 197 -9.30 16.36 -0.74
N ALA A 198 -10.26 17.29 -0.84
CA ALA A 198 -10.52 18.12 -2.02
C ALA A 198 -9.29 18.87 -2.54
N SER A 199 -8.31 19.20 -1.68
CA SER A 199 -7.06 19.85 -2.08
C SER A 199 -6.17 18.99 -2.99
N ASP A 200 -6.41 17.67 -3.06
CA ASP A 200 -5.71 16.74 -3.94
C ASP A 200 -6.47 16.48 -5.25
N PHE A 201 -7.34 17.42 -5.65
CA PHE A 201 -8.03 17.39 -6.94
C PHE A 201 -7.55 18.54 -7.84
N GLU A 202 -7.48 18.25 -9.13
CA GLU A 202 -7.22 19.23 -10.19
C GLU A 202 -8.45 19.35 -11.09
N GLU A 203 -8.73 20.56 -11.57
CA GLU A 203 -9.80 20.81 -12.54
C GLU A 203 -9.42 20.22 -13.91
N ILE A 204 -10.35 19.54 -14.57
CA ILE A 204 -10.17 18.92 -15.88
C ILE A 204 -11.36 19.19 -16.80
N ASP A 205 -11.11 19.13 -18.10
CA ASP A 205 -12.16 19.05 -19.12
C ASP A 205 -12.60 17.58 -19.31
N LEU A 206 -13.90 17.33 -19.34
CA LEU A 206 -14.58 16.03 -19.45
C LEU A 206 -15.21 15.75 -20.80
#